data_AF-A0A4R0R7T2-F1
#
_entry.id   AF-A0A4R0R7T2-F1
#
_cell.length_a   1.000
_cell.length_b   1.000
_cell.length_c   1.000
_cell.angle_alpha   90.00
_cell.angle_beta   90.00
_cell.angle_gamma   90.00
#
_symmetry.space_group_name_H-M   'P 1'
#
loop_
_entity.id
_entity.type
_entity.pdbx_description
1 polymer ?
#
loop_
_entity_poly.entity_id
_entity_poly.type
_entity_poly.pdbx_seq_one_letter_code
_entity_poly.pdbx_strand_id
1 'polypeptide(L)'
;MAELNIQADSVTKGYRERLTEGRWAMAHLVHVWHERNGWSHKVLPALAETLDLGRVHNSQISNLRNGKLASPGPEVFLALGQANAVLHAGLESIRARLGEVHPELLEVLAAGAEPLRNARGEALGAGDLLEIFVGLAPLPPGFDWRIEADEGASLSAALAEHLCGGQSWRQCRDQVMAAYPASKSQRRERFAEVMAGLRDYSAEELDGELLDLHATHQALGGSSRSGAEGFLAELRQKAKGMTAGTQGT
;
A
#
# COMPACT_ATOMS: atom_id res chain seq x y z
N MET A 1 6.76 -23.14 7.42
CA MET A 1 7.99 -22.31 7.28
C MET A 1 7.86 -20.93 7.94
N ALA A 2 6.67 -20.32 8.03
CA ALA A 2 6.47 -19.05 8.74
C ALA A 2 6.61 -19.14 10.28
N GLU A 3 6.12 -20.22 10.92
CA GLU A 3 6.18 -20.39 12.38
C GLU A 3 7.61 -20.49 12.95
N LEU A 4 8.54 -21.11 12.20
CA LEU A 4 9.95 -21.22 12.59
C LEU A 4 10.67 -19.86 12.60
N ASN A 5 10.19 -18.89 11.82
CA ASN A 5 10.81 -17.58 11.68
C ASN A 5 10.45 -16.64 12.85
N ILE A 6 9.21 -16.73 13.35
CA ILE A 6 8.71 -15.90 14.46
C ILE A 6 9.41 -16.27 15.78
N GLN A 7 9.70 -17.56 15.98
CA GLN A 7 10.40 -18.05 17.17
C GLN A 7 11.87 -17.65 17.20
N ALA A 8 12.55 -17.65 16.05
CA ALA A 8 13.95 -17.24 15.93
C ALA A 8 14.13 -15.73 16.15
N ASP A 9 13.26 -14.89 15.59
CA ASP A 9 13.30 -13.42 15.75
C ASP A 9 12.98 -12.96 17.18
N SER A 10 12.36 -13.82 18.00
CA SER A 10 12.10 -13.53 19.41
C SER A 10 13.29 -13.63 20.35
N VAL A 11 14.36 -14.26 19.89
CA VAL A 11 15.59 -14.45 20.67
C VAL A 11 16.67 -13.44 20.26
N THR A 12 16.60 -12.86 19.06
CA THR A 12 17.62 -11.98 18.47
C THR A 12 17.26 -10.49 18.49
N LYS A 13 15.98 -10.12 18.33
CA LYS A 13 15.52 -8.72 18.35
C LYS A 13 14.96 -8.30 19.70
N GLY A 14 15.34 -7.11 20.16
CA GLY A 14 14.80 -6.55 21.40
C GLY A 14 13.33 -6.16 21.25
N TYR A 15 12.52 -6.27 22.32
CA TYR A 15 11.08 -5.97 22.25
C TYR A 15 10.76 -4.56 21.70
N ARG A 16 11.62 -3.57 21.94
CA ARG A 16 11.46 -2.19 21.44
C ARG A 16 11.64 -2.08 19.93
N GLU A 17 12.53 -2.88 19.37
CA GLU A 17 12.78 -2.94 17.93
C GLU A 17 11.57 -3.54 17.24
N ARG A 18 11.08 -4.68 17.72
CA ARG A 18 9.84 -5.30 17.22
C ARG A 18 8.64 -4.35 17.27
N LEU A 19 8.43 -3.66 18.39
CA LEU A 19 7.33 -2.69 18.49
C LEU A 19 7.52 -1.53 17.50
N THR A 20 8.75 -1.17 17.15
CA THR A 20 9.02 -0.15 16.13
C THR A 20 8.67 -0.69 14.75
N GLU A 21 9.14 -1.87 14.39
CA GLU A 21 8.81 -2.52 13.12
C GLU A 21 7.30 -2.72 12.95
N GLY A 22 6.60 -3.20 13.99
CA GLY A 22 5.14 -3.38 13.97
C GLY A 22 4.38 -2.06 13.81
N ARG A 23 4.83 -0.97 14.46
CA ARG A 23 4.25 0.36 14.26
C ARG A 23 4.41 0.85 12.82
N TRP A 24 5.57 0.59 12.22
CA TRP A 24 5.84 0.95 10.83
C TRP A 24 5.01 0.10 9.86
N ALA A 25 4.90 -1.20 10.12
CA ALA A 25 4.05 -2.10 9.35
C ALA A 25 2.59 -1.64 9.42
N MET A 26 2.05 -1.34 10.61
CA MET A 26 0.70 -0.82 10.74
C MET A 26 0.50 0.54 10.04
N ALA A 27 1.49 1.42 10.12
CA ALA A 27 1.45 2.70 9.41
C ALA A 27 1.33 2.49 7.89
N HIS A 28 2.16 1.58 7.36
CA HIS A 28 2.13 1.16 5.97
C HIS A 28 0.78 0.57 5.58
N LEU A 29 0.28 -0.39 6.36
CA LEU A 29 -1.01 -1.03 6.13
C LEU A 29 -2.15 -0.01 6.04
N VAL A 30 -2.24 0.90 7.01
CA VAL A 30 -3.28 1.93 7.04
C VAL A 30 -3.11 2.90 5.88
N HIS A 31 -1.87 3.26 5.52
CA HIS A 31 -1.60 4.10 4.36
C HIS A 31 -2.09 3.45 3.07
N VAL A 32 -1.62 2.24 2.77
CA VAL A 32 -2.00 1.47 1.58
C VAL A 32 -3.50 1.21 1.53
N TRP A 33 -4.13 0.92 2.67
CA TRP A 33 -5.57 0.68 2.72
C TRP A 33 -6.40 1.90 2.34
N HIS A 34 -5.96 3.09 2.74
CA HIS A 34 -6.64 4.32 2.33
C HIS A 34 -6.38 4.64 0.86
N GLU A 35 -5.11 4.56 0.44
CA GLU A 35 -4.71 4.87 -0.92
C GLU A 35 -5.40 3.97 -1.95
N ARG A 36 -5.43 2.65 -1.70
CA ARG A 36 -6.08 1.67 -2.57
C ARG A 36 -7.58 1.91 -2.74
N ASN A 37 -8.22 2.53 -1.76
CA ASN A 37 -9.65 2.82 -1.77
C ASN A 37 -9.97 4.29 -2.10
N GLY A 38 -8.96 5.14 -2.35
CA GLY A 38 -9.17 6.58 -2.56
C GLY A 38 -9.72 7.30 -1.32
N TRP A 39 -9.44 6.79 -0.12
CA TRP A 39 -10.02 7.29 1.12
C TRP A 39 -9.21 8.40 1.78
N SER A 40 -9.93 9.35 2.38
CA SER A 40 -9.35 10.23 3.39
C SER A 40 -9.32 9.56 4.77
N HIS A 41 -8.52 10.09 5.69
CA HIS A 41 -8.42 9.61 7.08
C HIS A 41 -9.74 9.70 7.89
N LYS A 42 -10.81 10.27 7.31
CA LYS A 42 -12.13 10.41 7.93
C LYS A 42 -13.06 9.24 7.63
N VAL A 43 -12.76 8.41 6.62
CA VAL A 43 -13.67 7.35 6.16
C VAL A 43 -13.86 6.28 7.24
N LEU A 44 -12.78 5.73 7.81
CA LEU A 44 -12.89 4.69 8.84
C LEU A 44 -13.57 5.18 10.13
N PRO A 45 -13.27 6.38 10.67
CA PRO A 45 -13.99 6.94 11.81
C PRO A 45 -15.47 7.17 11.53
N ALA A 46 -15.81 7.73 10.36
CA ALA A 46 -17.21 7.97 9.98
C ALA A 46 -17.98 6.65 9.82
N LEU A 47 -17.35 5.61 9.26
CA LEU A 47 -17.94 4.28 9.15
C LEU A 47 -18.17 3.66 10.53
N ALA A 48 -17.18 3.75 11.42
CA ALA A 48 -17.29 3.23 12.77
C ALA A 48 -18.39 3.93 13.58
N GLU A 49 -18.50 5.26 13.47
CA GLU A 49 -19.55 6.03 14.13
C GLU A 49 -20.94 5.71 13.55
N THR A 50 -21.08 5.73 12.22
CA THR A 50 -22.38 5.56 11.56
C THR A 50 -22.99 4.19 11.83
N LEU A 51 -22.14 3.15 11.95
CA LEU A 51 -22.57 1.77 12.15
C LEU A 51 -22.40 1.27 13.59
N ASP A 52 -21.93 2.12 14.52
CA ASP A 52 -21.63 1.79 15.91
C ASP A 52 -20.66 0.60 16.07
N LEU A 53 -19.52 0.68 15.36
CA LEU A 53 -18.51 -0.38 15.31
C LEU A 53 -17.42 -0.23 16.40
N GLY A 54 -17.62 0.70 17.32
CA GLY A 54 -16.61 1.10 18.31
C GLY A 54 -16.05 2.50 18.06
N ARG A 55 -15.06 2.90 18.87
CA ARG A 55 -14.56 4.27 18.90
C ARG A 55 -13.18 4.40 18.31
N VAL A 56 -13.10 5.16 17.22
CA VAL A 56 -11.84 5.60 16.64
C VAL A 56 -11.99 7.02 16.11
N HIS A 57 -11.05 7.89 16.46
CA HIS A 57 -11.05 9.29 16.06
C HIS A 57 -10.16 9.53 14.82
N ASN A 58 -10.47 10.58 14.06
CA ASN A 58 -9.67 11.04 12.91
C ASN A 58 -8.17 11.18 13.24
N SER A 59 -7.84 11.70 14.43
CA SER A 59 -6.46 11.86 14.88
C SER A 59 -5.75 10.52 15.13
N GLN A 60 -6.47 9.49 15.57
CA GLN A 60 -5.91 8.14 15.77
C GLN A 60 -5.58 7.49 14.43
N ILE A 61 -6.47 7.60 13.43
CA ILE A 61 -6.19 7.10 12.07
C ILE A 61 -5.02 7.84 11.44
N SER A 62 -4.99 9.17 11.54
CA SER A 62 -3.88 9.98 11.05
C SER A 62 -2.56 9.60 11.74
N ASN A 63 -2.56 9.43 13.07
CA ASN A 63 -1.36 9.05 13.80
C ASN A 63 -0.92 7.61 13.53
N LEU A 64 -1.86 6.67 13.33
CA LEU A 64 -1.54 5.30 12.91
C LEU A 64 -0.87 5.31 11.55
N ARG A 65 -1.48 5.96 10.56
CA ARG A 65 -0.96 6.07 9.19
C ARG A 65 0.45 6.67 9.13
N ASN A 66 0.80 7.54 10.07
CA ASN A 66 2.10 8.19 10.15
C ASN A 66 3.08 7.51 11.14
N GLY A 67 2.72 6.36 11.73
CA GLY A 67 3.56 5.64 12.71
C GLY A 67 3.75 6.37 14.05
N LYS A 68 2.93 7.38 14.35
CA LYS A 68 3.03 8.24 15.53
C LYS A 68 2.19 7.76 16.71
N LEU A 69 1.23 6.85 16.49
CA LEU A 69 0.40 6.33 17.58
C LEU A 69 1.13 5.19 18.32
N ALA A 70 1.78 5.54 19.44
CA ALA A 70 2.62 4.59 20.19
C ALA A 70 1.83 3.52 20.97
N SER A 71 0.67 3.90 21.52
CA SER A 71 -0.14 3.05 22.40
C SER A 71 -1.63 3.21 22.09
N PRO A 72 -2.12 2.72 20.93
CA PRO A 72 -3.55 2.65 20.65
C PRO A 72 -4.28 1.82 21.72
N GLY A 73 -5.44 2.31 22.17
CA GLY A 73 -6.33 1.51 23.01
C GLY A 73 -6.95 0.35 22.22
N PRO A 74 -7.38 -0.73 22.88
CA PRO A 74 -7.97 -1.91 22.22
C PRO A 74 -9.21 -1.58 21.38
N GLU A 75 -9.99 -0.55 21.76
CA GLU A 75 -11.15 -0.09 20.98
C GLU A 75 -10.80 0.37 19.57
N VAL A 76 -9.57 0.85 19.33
CA VAL A 76 -9.12 1.24 17.99
C VAL A 76 -9.04 0.01 17.09
N PHE A 77 -8.43 -1.08 17.57
CA PHE A 77 -8.33 -2.32 16.80
C PHE A 77 -9.69 -2.99 16.63
N LEU A 78 -10.56 -2.91 17.63
CA LEU A 78 -11.95 -3.39 17.54
C LEU A 78 -12.70 -2.65 16.42
N ALA A 79 -12.65 -1.31 16.42
CA ALA A 79 -13.32 -0.49 15.42
C ALA A 79 -12.80 -0.76 14.01
N LEU A 80 -11.49 -0.85 13.84
CA LEU A 80 -10.87 -1.17 12.55
C LEU A 80 -11.22 -2.58 12.06
N GLY A 81 -11.19 -3.58 12.95
CA GLY A 81 -11.53 -4.97 12.61
C GLY A 81 -13.01 -5.11 12.24
N GLN A 82 -13.92 -4.44 12.96
CA GLN A 82 -15.34 -4.46 12.62
C GLN A 82 -15.65 -3.69 11.33
N ALA A 83 -15.01 -2.54 11.10
CA ALA A 83 -15.10 -1.83 9.84
C ALA A 83 -14.63 -2.72 8.68
N ASN A 84 -13.51 -3.43 8.84
CA ASN A 84 -13.02 -4.37 7.86
C ASN A 84 -13.98 -5.53 7.59
N ALA A 85 -14.59 -6.09 8.64
CA ALA A 85 -15.57 -7.16 8.51
C ALA A 85 -16.82 -6.71 7.72
N VAL A 86 -17.28 -5.48 7.93
CA VAL A 86 -18.37 -4.86 7.16
C VAL A 86 -17.99 -4.73 5.68
N LEU A 87 -16.80 -4.21 5.38
CA LEU A 87 -16.31 -4.08 4.01
C LEU A 87 -16.18 -5.45 3.32
N HIS A 88 -15.75 -6.46 4.08
CA HIS A 88 -15.63 -7.83 3.59
C HIS A 88 -16.98 -8.49 3.28
N ALA A 89 -17.99 -8.24 4.10
CA ALA A 89 -19.35 -8.72 3.87
C ALA A 89 -20.02 -8.01 2.67
N GLY A 90 -19.52 -6.83 2.30
CA GLY A 90 -20.00 -6.01 1.20
C GLY A 90 -20.96 -4.91 1.65
N LEU A 91 -21.07 -3.87 0.82
CA LEU A 91 -21.80 -2.65 1.18
C LEU A 91 -23.33 -2.80 1.16
N GLU A 92 -23.85 -3.88 0.59
CA GLU A 92 -25.29 -3.99 0.29
C GLU A 92 -26.15 -3.97 1.54
N SER A 93 -25.72 -4.65 2.61
CA SER A 93 -26.45 -4.69 3.88
C SER A 93 -26.44 -3.36 4.65
N ILE A 94 -25.51 -2.46 4.34
CA ILE A 94 -25.35 -1.16 5.02
C ILE A 94 -25.75 0.02 4.13
N ARG A 95 -26.02 -0.21 2.85
CA ARG A 95 -26.31 0.82 1.84
C ARG A 95 -27.48 1.71 2.24
N ALA A 96 -28.60 1.12 2.68
CA ALA A 96 -29.79 1.89 3.06
C ALA A 96 -29.50 2.82 4.24
N ARG A 97 -28.85 2.31 5.30
CA ARG A 97 -28.48 3.09 6.49
C ARG A 97 -27.49 4.20 6.15
N LEU A 98 -26.46 3.90 5.35
CA LEU A 98 -25.50 4.92 4.93
C LEU A 98 -26.14 5.97 4.03
N GLY A 99 -27.05 5.58 3.12
CA GLY A 99 -27.74 6.53 2.24
C GLY A 99 -28.61 7.53 3.01
N GLU A 100 -29.22 7.10 4.12
CA GLU A 100 -30.02 7.96 4.99
C GLU A 100 -29.16 8.86 5.89
N VAL A 101 -28.13 8.30 6.52
CA VAL A 101 -27.37 8.98 7.58
C VAL A 101 -26.16 9.74 7.04
N HIS A 102 -25.47 9.20 6.04
CA HIS A 102 -24.22 9.75 5.52
C HIS A 102 -24.02 9.44 4.02
N PRO A 103 -24.80 10.07 3.11
CA PRO A 103 -24.77 9.76 1.68
C PRO A 103 -23.39 9.97 1.04
N GLU A 104 -22.64 11.00 1.46
CA GLU A 104 -21.27 11.23 0.99
C GLU A 104 -20.31 10.07 1.32
N LEU A 105 -20.48 9.42 2.48
CA LEU A 105 -19.68 8.26 2.87
C LEU A 105 -20.01 7.06 1.98
N LEU A 106 -21.29 6.88 1.63
CA LEU A 106 -21.71 5.84 0.70
C LEU A 106 -21.09 6.03 -0.70
N GLU A 107 -21.03 7.26 -1.21
CA GLU A 107 -20.38 7.56 -2.50
C GLU A 107 -18.90 7.20 -2.48
N VAL A 108 -18.18 7.59 -1.42
CA VAL A 108 -16.75 7.27 -1.27
C VAL A 108 -16.52 5.76 -1.16
N LEU A 109 -17.35 5.04 -0.40
CA LEU A 109 -17.24 3.58 -0.29
C LEU A 109 -17.63 2.87 -1.60
N ALA A 110 -18.58 3.41 -2.36
CA ALA A 110 -18.96 2.87 -3.66
C ALA A 110 -17.85 3.04 -4.70
N ALA A 111 -16.99 4.05 -4.57
CA ALA A 111 -15.81 4.24 -5.41
C ALA A 111 -14.66 3.27 -5.05
N GLY A 112 -14.54 2.87 -3.78
CA GLY A 112 -13.55 1.92 -3.31
C GLY A 112 -13.85 1.39 -1.90
N ALA A 113 -13.87 0.07 -1.73
CA ALA A 113 -14.15 -0.61 -0.47
C ALA A 113 -13.45 -1.98 -0.31
N GLU A 114 -12.24 -2.09 -0.84
CA GLU A 114 -11.42 -3.29 -0.72
C GLU A 114 -11.09 -3.60 0.75
N PRO A 115 -11.47 -4.78 1.26
CA PRO A 115 -11.17 -5.20 2.62
C PRO A 115 -9.75 -5.75 2.77
N LEU A 116 -9.24 -5.72 3.99
CA LEU A 116 -8.03 -6.43 4.39
C LEU A 116 -8.33 -7.92 4.57
N ARG A 117 -7.64 -8.78 3.82
CA ARG A 117 -7.79 -10.24 3.88
C ARG A 117 -6.47 -10.93 4.20
N ASN A 118 -6.52 -12.00 4.99
CA ASN A 118 -5.35 -12.82 5.27
C ASN A 118 -5.03 -13.72 4.07
N ALA A 119 -3.97 -14.52 4.15
CA ALA A 119 -3.57 -15.44 3.07
C ALA A 119 -4.61 -16.53 2.74
N ARG A 120 -5.58 -16.77 3.64
CA ARG A 120 -6.70 -17.69 3.42
C ARG A 120 -7.93 -16.99 2.81
N GLY A 121 -7.86 -15.68 2.59
CA GLY A 121 -8.94 -14.87 2.05
C GLY A 121 -9.95 -14.39 3.09
N GLU A 122 -9.73 -14.65 4.39
CA GLU A 122 -10.61 -14.27 5.49
C GLU A 122 -10.34 -12.82 5.92
N ALA A 123 -11.37 -12.10 6.39
CA ALA A 123 -11.20 -10.73 6.88
C ALA A 123 -10.28 -10.67 8.11
N LEU A 124 -9.36 -9.72 8.13
CA LEU A 124 -8.58 -9.41 9.34
C LEU A 124 -9.51 -8.84 10.42
N GLY A 125 -9.42 -9.39 11.63
CA GLY A 125 -10.10 -8.91 12.82
C GLY A 125 -9.19 -8.04 13.70
N ALA A 126 -9.71 -7.70 14.88
CA ALA A 126 -8.99 -6.87 15.85
C ALA A 126 -7.69 -7.51 16.35
N GLY A 127 -7.69 -8.83 16.53
CA GLY A 127 -6.51 -9.60 16.94
C GLY A 127 -5.40 -9.53 15.90
N ASP A 128 -5.72 -9.78 14.63
CA ASP A 128 -4.75 -9.72 13.53
C ASP A 128 -4.11 -8.34 13.42
N LEU A 129 -4.92 -7.28 13.51
CA LEU A 129 -4.44 -5.89 13.46
C LEU A 129 -3.54 -5.56 14.66
N LEU A 130 -3.88 -6.04 15.86
CA LEU A 130 -3.03 -5.89 17.03
C LEU A 130 -1.69 -6.62 16.83
N GLU A 131 -1.71 -7.87 16.35
CA GLU A 131 -0.51 -8.66 16.11
C GLU A 131 0.41 -8.00 15.08
N ILE A 132 -0.13 -7.41 14.01
CA ILE A 132 0.65 -6.60 13.07
C ILE A 132 1.28 -5.40 13.77
N PHE A 133 0.49 -4.63 14.54
CA PHE A 133 0.96 -3.45 15.25
C PHE A 133 2.08 -3.75 16.25
N VAL A 134 2.03 -4.90 16.92
CA VAL A 134 3.08 -5.32 17.86
C VAL A 134 4.22 -6.12 17.21
N GLY A 135 4.20 -6.28 15.89
CA GLY A 135 5.24 -6.98 15.12
C GLY A 135 5.26 -8.50 15.33
N LEU A 136 4.13 -9.10 15.66
CA LEU A 136 3.96 -10.56 15.78
C LEU A 136 3.43 -11.20 14.50
N ALA A 137 2.71 -10.44 13.67
CA ALA A 137 2.18 -10.90 12.39
C ALA A 137 2.73 -10.06 11.23
N PRO A 138 2.94 -10.67 10.04
CA PRO A 138 3.31 -9.94 8.84
C PRO A 138 2.10 -9.18 8.26
N LEU A 139 2.36 -8.29 7.30
CA LEU A 139 1.30 -7.64 6.55
C LEU A 139 0.50 -8.64 5.71
N PRO A 140 -0.82 -8.42 5.52
CA PRO A 140 -1.62 -9.27 4.65
C PRO A 140 -1.15 -9.16 3.19
N PRO A 141 -1.27 -10.26 2.41
CA PRO A 141 -1.07 -10.20 0.96
C PRO A 141 -1.98 -9.13 0.34
N GLY A 142 -1.50 -8.40 -0.67
CA GLY A 142 -2.24 -7.26 -1.23
C GLY A 142 -1.85 -5.91 -0.65
N PHE A 143 -1.20 -5.87 0.51
CA PHE A 143 -0.96 -4.66 1.29
C PHE A 143 0.49 -4.48 1.77
N ASP A 144 1.38 -5.42 1.45
CA ASP A 144 2.83 -5.25 1.68
C ASP A 144 3.50 -4.60 0.48
N TRP A 145 3.29 -3.29 0.33
CA TRP A 145 3.94 -2.49 -0.73
C TRP A 145 5.33 -1.98 -0.33
N ARG A 146 5.89 -2.43 0.80
CA ARG A 146 7.19 -1.95 1.27
C ARG A 146 8.26 -2.27 0.24
N ILE A 147 9.11 -1.29 -0.02
CA ILE A 147 10.27 -1.39 -0.90
C ILE A 147 11.51 -1.32 -0.01
N GLU A 148 12.41 -2.28 -0.14
CA GLU A 148 13.63 -2.30 0.64
C GLU A 148 14.64 -1.28 0.08
N ALA A 149 15.50 -0.74 0.95
CA ALA A 149 16.41 0.35 0.60
C ALA A 149 17.36 -0.01 -0.57
N ASP A 150 17.75 -1.27 -0.68
CA ASP A 150 18.63 -1.79 -1.74
C ASP A 150 17.90 -2.08 -3.06
N GLU A 151 16.56 -2.13 -3.06
CA GLU A 151 15.78 -2.38 -4.27
C GLU A 151 15.71 -1.15 -5.19
N GLY A 152 15.87 0.07 -4.67
CA GLY A 152 15.56 1.33 -5.36
C GLY A 152 16.18 1.47 -6.76
N ALA A 153 17.49 1.24 -6.88
CA ALA A 153 18.18 1.32 -8.17
C ALA A 153 17.71 0.23 -9.15
N SER A 154 17.57 -1.01 -8.66
CA SER A 154 17.16 -2.14 -9.50
C SER A 154 15.71 -1.99 -10.01
N LEU A 155 14.81 -1.47 -9.17
CA LEU A 155 13.43 -1.18 -9.53
C LEU A 155 13.32 0.02 -10.47
N SER A 156 14.16 1.04 -10.29
CA SER A 156 14.22 2.21 -11.18
C SER A 156 14.60 1.82 -12.61
N ALA A 157 15.63 0.99 -12.76
CA ALA A 157 16.03 0.45 -14.06
C ALA A 157 14.93 -0.44 -14.68
N ALA A 158 14.35 -1.34 -13.89
CA ALA A 158 13.26 -2.20 -14.33
C ALA A 158 12.02 -1.40 -14.77
N LEU A 159 11.69 -0.32 -14.04
CA LEU A 159 10.60 0.60 -14.32
C LEU A 159 10.82 1.33 -15.65
N ALA A 160 12.00 1.90 -15.88
CA ALA A 160 12.33 2.60 -17.11
C ALA A 160 12.20 1.67 -18.33
N GLU A 161 12.78 0.47 -18.24
CA GLU A 161 12.68 -0.55 -19.28
C GLU A 161 11.23 -1.03 -19.48
N HIS A 162 10.43 -1.07 -18.40
CA HIS A 162 9.04 -1.52 -18.44
C HIS A 162 8.13 -0.50 -19.10
N LEU A 163 8.16 0.76 -18.67
CA LEU A 163 7.28 1.80 -19.20
C LEU A 163 7.64 2.21 -20.63
N CYS A 164 8.92 2.08 -21.03
CA CYS A 164 9.32 2.33 -22.42
C CYS A 164 9.20 1.12 -23.35
N GLY A 165 8.77 -0.05 -22.85
CA GLY A 165 8.56 -1.23 -23.69
C GLY A 165 9.78 -1.66 -24.50
N GLY A 166 11.00 -1.47 -23.95
CA GLY A 166 12.27 -1.72 -24.62
C GLY A 166 12.71 -0.69 -25.66
N GLN A 167 11.96 0.41 -25.82
CA GLN A 167 12.36 1.54 -26.66
C GLN A 167 13.31 2.49 -25.91
N SER A 168 14.13 3.25 -26.65
CA SER A 168 14.96 4.28 -26.01
C SER A 168 14.11 5.43 -25.47
N TRP A 169 14.55 6.07 -24.38
CA TRP A 169 13.83 7.21 -23.79
C TRP A 169 13.45 8.29 -24.80
N ARG A 170 14.33 8.58 -25.77
CA ARG A 170 14.06 9.57 -26.84
C ARG A 170 12.84 9.23 -27.69
N GLN A 171 12.48 7.96 -27.82
CA GLN A 171 11.37 7.48 -28.65
C GLN A 171 10.06 7.39 -27.86
N CYS A 172 10.10 6.97 -26.59
CA CYS A 172 8.91 6.79 -25.74
C CYS A 172 8.57 8.04 -24.90
N ARG A 173 9.47 9.03 -24.77
CA ARG A 173 9.35 10.15 -23.82
C ARG A 173 7.98 10.83 -23.83
N ASP A 174 7.53 11.29 -24.98
CA ASP A 174 6.31 12.10 -25.04
C ASP A 174 5.07 11.28 -24.61
N GLN A 175 5.02 10.01 -25.01
CA GLN A 175 3.96 9.09 -24.64
C GLN A 175 3.97 8.78 -23.13
N VAL A 176 5.13 8.42 -22.58
CA VAL A 176 5.27 8.05 -21.16
C VAL A 176 5.04 9.27 -20.26
N MET A 177 5.56 10.45 -20.64
CA MET A 177 5.32 11.68 -19.89
C MET A 177 3.86 12.13 -19.96
N ALA A 178 3.16 11.90 -21.06
CA ALA A 178 1.73 12.19 -21.17
C ALA A 178 0.87 11.25 -20.30
N ALA A 179 1.30 9.99 -20.15
CA ALA A 179 0.64 9.00 -19.31
C ALA A 179 0.84 9.25 -17.80
N TYR A 180 1.92 9.92 -17.40
CA TYR A 180 2.25 10.15 -16.00
C TYR A 180 1.37 11.26 -15.37
N PRO A 181 0.53 10.95 -14.35
CA PRO A 181 -0.53 11.83 -13.87
C PRO A 181 -0.05 13.00 -13.00
N ALA A 182 1.18 12.95 -12.47
CA ALA A 182 1.67 14.00 -11.58
C ALA A 182 1.76 15.36 -12.30
N SER A 183 1.22 16.40 -11.66
CA SER A 183 1.17 17.77 -12.20
C SER A 183 2.32 18.68 -11.72
N LYS A 184 2.95 18.35 -10.59
CA LYS A 184 4.07 19.14 -10.05
C LYS A 184 5.32 18.99 -10.92
N SER A 185 5.88 20.11 -11.38
CA SER A 185 7.07 20.13 -12.27
C SER A 185 8.23 19.31 -11.73
N GLN A 186 8.59 19.53 -10.46
CA GLN A 186 9.69 18.80 -9.81
C GLN A 186 9.51 17.28 -9.80
N ARG A 187 8.26 16.79 -9.61
CA ARG A 187 7.97 15.34 -9.66
C ARG A 187 8.12 14.80 -11.08
N ARG A 188 7.66 15.55 -12.08
CA ARG A 188 7.76 15.19 -13.50
C ARG A 188 9.21 15.20 -13.99
N GLU A 189 10.01 16.16 -13.56
CA GLU A 189 11.45 16.23 -13.86
C GLU A 189 12.19 15.01 -13.29
N ARG A 190 11.99 14.72 -11.99
CA ARG A 190 12.57 13.52 -11.36
C ARG A 190 12.16 12.23 -12.06
N PHE A 191 10.86 12.08 -12.39
CA PHE A 191 10.39 10.92 -13.16
C PHE A 191 11.09 10.82 -14.52
N ALA A 192 11.24 11.93 -15.25
CA ALA A 192 11.95 11.95 -16.53
C ALA A 192 13.45 11.60 -16.38
N GLU A 193 14.12 12.03 -15.32
CA GLU A 193 15.51 11.67 -15.02
C GLU A 193 15.65 10.16 -14.78
N VAL A 194 14.71 9.56 -14.04
CA VAL A 194 14.70 8.12 -13.78
C VAL A 194 14.45 7.34 -15.07
N MET A 195 13.47 7.74 -15.87
CA MET A 195 13.19 7.09 -17.17
C MET A 195 14.37 7.23 -18.14
N ALA A 196 15.14 8.30 -18.03
CA ALA A 196 16.35 8.52 -18.81
C ALA A 196 17.58 7.76 -18.28
N GLY A 197 17.50 7.10 -17.11
CA GLY A 197 18.62 6.44 -16.46
C GLY A 197 19.68 7.40 -15.90
N LEU A 198 19.34 8.67 -15.69
CA LEU A 198 20.24 9.68 -15.12
C LEU A 198 20.27 9.65 -13.59
N ARG A 199 19.27 8.99 -12.99
CA ARG A 199 19.00 8.94 -11.57
C ARG A 199 18.20 7.69 -11.24
N ASP A 200 18.33 7.23 -10.00
CA ASP A 200 17.43 6.25 -9.41
C ASP A 200 16.50 6.89 -8.37
N TYR A 201 15.33 6.31 -8.19
CA TYR A 201 14.50 6.57 -7.02
C TYR A 201 15.07 5.87 -5.78
N SER A 202 14.94 6.50 -4.61
CA SER A 202 15.06 5.78 -3.34
C SER A 202 13.82 4.90 -3.11
N ALA A 203 13.91 4.00 -2.13
CA ALA A 203 12.78 3.17 -1.71
C ALA A 203 11.57 4.02 -1.27
N GLU A 204 11.81 5.07 -0.49
CA GLU A 204 10.77 5.99 -0.03
C GLU A 204 10.15 6.80 -1.18
N GLU A 205 10.95 7.17 -2.17
CA GLU A 205 10.44 7.84 -3.36
C GLU A 205 9.57 6.89 -4.20
N LEU A 206 10.01 5.64 -4.43
CA LEU A 206 9.19 4.66 -5.14
C LEU A 206 7.89 4.35 -4.40
N ASP A 207 7.94 4.19 -3.08
CA ASP A 207 6.75 3.90 -2.26
C ASP A 207 5.70 5.02 -2.42
N GLY A 208 6.12 6.27 -2.30
CA GLY A 208 5.25 7.43 -2.49
C GLY A 208 4.79 7.67 -3.94
N GLU A 209 5.48 7.10 -4.93
CA GLU A 209 5.18 7.24 -6.36
C GLU A 209 4.41 6.02 -6.92
N LEU A 210 4.34 4.91 -6.20
CA LEU A 210 3.92 3.59 -6.71
C LEU A 210 2.55 3.62 -7.42
N LEU A 211 1.59 4.35 -6.87
CA LEU A 211 0.26 4.47 -7.46
C LEU A 211 0.26 5.26 -8.77
N ASP A 212 0.96 6.40 -8.81
CA ASP A 212 1.07 7.22 -10.01
C ASP A 212 1.85 6.46 -11.10
N LEU A 213 2.86 5.68 -10.71
CA LEU A 213 3.59 4.79 -11.61
C LEU A 213 2.70 3.66 -12.16
N HIS A 214 1.88 3.04 -11.31
CA HIS A 214 0.92 2.03 -11.75
C HIS A 214 -0.17 2.63 -12.65
N ALA A 215 -0.69 3.83 -12.33
CA ALA A 215 -1.63 4.55 -13.20
C ALA A 215 -1.00 4.87 -14.57
N THR A 216 0.29 5.22 -14.60
CA THR A 216 1.05 5.42 -15.84
C THR A 216 1.13 4.13 -16.65
N HIS A 217 1.46 3.01 -16.00
CA HIS A 217 1.46 1.70 -16.63
C HIS A 217 0.10 1.35 -17.26
N GLN A 218 -1.00 1.59 -16.53
CA GLN A 218 -2.36 1.36 -17.03
C GLN A 218 -2.70 2.27 -18.22
N ALA A 219 -2.34 3.56 -18.16
CA ALA A 219 -2.56 4.51 -19.26
C ALA A 219 -1.77 4.16 -20.53
N LEU A 220 -0.65 3.44 -20.39
CA LEU A 220 0.12 2.90 -21.52
C LEU A 220 -0.43 1.56 -22.06
N GLY A 221 -1.60 1.10 -21.57
CA GLY A 221 -2.23 -0.15 -21.99
C GLY A 221 -1.77 -1.38 -21.20
N GLY A 222 -1.03 -1.16 -20.12
CA GLY A 222 -0.59 -2.18 -19.19
C GLY A 222 -1.69 -2.77 -18.31
N SER A 223 -1.49 -3.99 -17.85
CA SER A 223 -2.37 -4.62 -16.87
C SER A 223 -1.56 -5.51 -15.93
N SER A 224 -1.67 -5.25 -14.64
CA SER A 224 -1.05 -6.08 -13.60
C SER A 224 -2.11 -6.84 -12.81
N ARG A 225 -1.79 -8.06 -12.39
CA ARG A 225 -2.67 -8.86 -11.52
C ARG A 225 -2.68 -8.22 -10.13
N SER A 226 -3.84 -7.93 -9.54
CA SER A 226 -3.94 -7.35 -8.18
C SER A 226 -3.49 -5.88 -8.03
N GLY A 227 -3.49 -5.11 -9.12
CA GLY A 227 -3.24 -3.65 -9.07
C GLY A 227 -1.77 -3.30 -8.81
N ALA A 228 -1.53 -2.25 -8.02
CA ALA A 228 -0.19 -1.69 -7.80
C ALA A 228 0.81 -2.68 -7.16
N GLU A 229 0.31 -3.62 -6.35
CA GLU A 229 1.14 -4.72 -5.80
C GLU A 229 1.65 -5.63 -6.91
N GLY A 230 0.76 -6.05 -7.83
CA GLY A 230 1.13 -6.87 -8.96
C GLY A 230 2.15 -6.19 -9.84
N PHE A 231 1.94 -4.90 -10.07
CA PHE A 231 2.89 -4.07 -10.80
C PHE A 231 4.26 -4.06 -10.11
N LEU A 232 4.32 -3.83 -8.80
CA LEU A 232 5.57 -3.91 -8.04
C LEU A 232 6.22 -5.31 -8.12
N ALA A 233 5.43 -6.38 -8.06
CA ALA A 233 5.92 -7.74 -8.19
C ALA A 233 6.49 -8.03 -9.60
N GLU A 234 5.85 -7.51 -10.65
CA GLU A 234 6.34 -7.57 -12.03
C GLU A 234 7.66 -6.82 -12.20
N LEU A 235 7.79 -5.62 -11.61
CA LEU A 235 9.04 -4.87 -11.58
C LEU A 235 10.16 -5.64 -10.86
N ARG A 236 9.87 -6.25 -9.71
CA ARG A 236 10.83 -7.09 -8.96
C ARG A 236 11.29 -8.30 -9.78
N GLN A 237 10.39 -8.96 -10.49
CA GLN A 237 10.75 -10.08 -11.38
C GLN A 237 11.65 -9.61 -12.51
N LYS A 238 11.33 -8.47 -13.12
CA LYS A 238 12.12 -7.90 -14.21
C LYS A 238 13.51 -7.46 -13.75
N ALA A 239 13.61 -6.80 -12.59
CA ALA A 239 14.87 -6.42 -11.97
C ALA A 239 15.79 -7.63 -11.75
N LYS A 240 15.25 -8.75 -11.24
CA LYS A 240 15.99 -10.02 -11.09
C LYS A 240 16.46 -10.60 -12.42
N GLY A 241 15.64 -10.49 -13.48
CA GLY A 241 16.02 -10.93 -14.82
C GLY A 241 17.17 -10.10 -15.42
N MET A 242 17.17 -8.79 -15.16
CA MET A 242 18.21 -7.87 -15.64
C MET A 242 19.56 -8.12 -14.95
N THR A 243 19.56 -8.34 -13.63
CA THR A 243 20.81 -8.61 -12.89
C THR A 243 21.44 -9.95 -13.26
N ALA A 244 20.63 -10.98 -13.55
CA ALA A 244 21.13 -12.28 -14.01
C ALA A 244 21.78 -12.22 -15.41
N GLY A 245 21.29 -11.34 -16.30
CA GLY A 245 21.86 -11.14 -17.63
C GLY A 245 23.22 -10.44 -17.64
N THR A 246 23.49 -9.57 -16.66
CA THR A 246 24.76 -8.82 -16.57
C THR A 246 25.92 -9.63 -15.99
N GLN A 247 25.66 -10.73 -15.29
CA GLN A 247 26.71 -11.62 -14.74
C GLN A 247 27.13 -12.75 -15.71
N GLY A 248 26.52 -12.83 -16.90
CA GLY A 248 26.73 -13.91 -17.88
C GLY A 248 27.59 -13.55 -19.09
N THR A 249 28.30 -12.41 -19.06
CA THR A 249 29.21 -11.93 -20.12
C THR A 249 30.52 -11.47 -19.51
#